data_AF-A0AAW3TH63-F1
#
_entry.id   AF-A0AAW3TH63-F1
#
_cell.length_a   1.000
_cell.length_b   1.000
_cell.length_c   1.000
_cell.angle_alpha   90.00
_cell.angle_beta   90.00
_cell.angle_gamma   90.00
#
_symmetry.space_group_name_H-M   'P 1'
#
loop_
_entity.id
_entity.type
_entity.pdbx_description
1 polymer ?
#
loop_
_entity_poly.entity_id
_entity_poly.type
_entity_poly.pdbx_seq_one_letter_code
_entity_poly.pdbx_strand_id
1 'polypeptide(L)'
;MSKTPNKQSLLGKAPTRKKTAQKRKPQRPTQRSIPAEEKTNINNGTSQKTKSKKGLFISLAIVIVIILAFPKPTLLTYKKLGMVSESVYWPGLLGYGATLIDSNLHPNYDSSRESLYLCSDLQKPQSCQKYQVIADNGLFSAIGSYF
;
A
#
# COMPACT_ATOMS: atom_id res chain seq x y z
N MET A 1 -29.11 -10.30 28.45
CA MET A 1 -28.37 -11.05 29.50
C MET A 1 -26.98 -11.37 28.98
N SER A 2 -25.95 -10.92 29.70
CA SER A 2 -24.52 -11.08 29.41
C SER A 2 -24.00 -12.42 29.93
N LYS A 3 -23.13 -13.12 29.18
CA LYS A 3 -22.29 -14.20 29.72
C LYS A 3 -20.86 -14.12 29.15
N THR A 4 -19.94 -13.66 29.98
CA THR A 4 -18.51 -13.97 29.99
C THR A 4 -18.16 -14.52 31.39
N PRO A 5 -16.92 -14.91 31.71
CA PRO A 5 -16.06 -15.94 31.11
C PRO A 5 -15.68 -17.01 32.15
N ASN A 6 -15.14 -18.17 31.75
CA ASN A 6 -14.70 -19.22 32.68
C ASN A 6 -13.16 -19.26 32.78
N LYS A 7 -12.61 -18.86 33.93
CA LYS A 7 -11.25 -19.17 34.39
C LYS A 7 -11.38 -19.88 35.73
N GLN A 8 -10.92 -21.13 35.85
CA GLN A 8 -10.54 -21.72 37.11
C GLN A 8 -9.27 -22.56 36.95
N SER A 9 -8.30 -22.23 37.81
CA SER A 9 -7.02 -22.87 38.10
C SER A 9 -7.25 -23.95 39.16
N LEU A 10 -6.53 -25.09 39.15
CA LEU A 10 -6.21 -25.83 40.38
C LEU A 10 -5.26 -27.04 40.15
N LEU A 11 -4.47 -27.30 41.21
CA LEU A 11 -3.42 -28.31 41.45
C LEU A 11 -2.02 -27.92 40.94
N GLY A 12 -1.07 -27.44 41.75
CA GLY A 12 -0.90 -27.50 43.21
C GLY A 12 0.14 -28.57 43.59
N LYS A 13 1.37 -28.14 43.91
CA LYS A 13 2.29 -28.79 44.88
C LYS A 13 3.48 -27.85 45.16
N ALA A 14 3.46 -27.28 46.36
CA ALA A 14 4.62 -26.69 47.06
C ALA A 14 5.30 -27.80 47.92
N PRO A 15 6.27 -27.56 48.85
CA PRO A 15 7.03 -26.33 49.17
C PRO A 15 8.54 -26.54 49.52
N THR A 16 9.24 -25.42 49.81
CA THR A 16 10.34 -25.23 50.82
C THR A 16 11.71 -25.91 50.59
N ARG A 17 12.88 -25.30 50.86
CA ARG A 17 13.28 -24.56 52.07
C ARG A 17 14.64 -23.84 51.85
N LYS A 18 14.79 -22.61 52.37
CA LYS A 18 16.06 -21.86 52.55
C LYS A 18 16.89 -22.44 53.71
N LYS A 19 18.23 -22.47 53.61
CA LYS A 19 19.23 -22.33 54.72
C LYS A 19 20.59 -21.86 54.14
N THR A 20 21.08 -20.64 54.42
CA THR A 20 21.93 -20.13 55.54
C THR A 20 23.44 -20.18 55.25
N ALA A 21 24.10 -19.05 55.50
CA ALA A 21 25.52 -18.74 55.30
C ALA A 21 26.45 -19.37 56.36
N GLN A 22 27.71 -19.65 56.03
CA GLN A 22 28.84 -19.49 56.98
C GLN A 22 30.23 -19.41 56.31
N LYS A 23 31.03 -18.45 56.81
CA LYS A 23 32.44 -18.14 56.49
C LYS A 23 33.41 -19.27 56.89
N ARG A 24 34.55 -19.41 56.19
CA ARG A 24 35.94 -19.20 56.68
C ARG A 24 37.02 -19.80 55.73
N LYS A 25 38.04 -18.99 55.40
CA LYS A 25 39.41 -19.37 54.96
C LYS A 25 40.19 -20.00 56.16
N PRO A 26 41.39 -20.62 56.04
CA PRO A 26 42.47 -20.39 55.05
C PRO A 26 43.21 -21.66 54.55
N GLN A 27 44.13 -21.51 53.58
CA GLN A 27 45.55 -21.94 53.60
C GLN A 27 46.10 -22.08 52.16
N ARG A 28 47.16 -21.33 51.85
CA ARG A 28 48.10 -21.51 50.72
C ARG A 28 49.21 -22.49 51.20
N PRO A 29 50.15 -23.03 50.38
CA PRO A 29 50.51 -22.65 49.01
C PRO A 29 50.91 -23.80 48.03
N THR A 30 51.21 -23.39 46.79
CA THR A 30 52.14 -24.01 45.81
C THR A 30 51.66 -25.22 45.01
N GLN A 31 51.35 -25.01 43.72
CA GLN A 31 52.14 -25.60 42.63
C GLN A 31 51.78 -24.99 41.26
N ARG A 32 52.84 -24.79 40.47
CA ARG A 32 52.92 -24.62 39.00
C ARG A 32 51.88 -25.50 38.27
N SER A 33 51.33 -25.20 37.09
CA SER A 33 51.75 -24.38 35.94
C SER A 33 50.64 -24.43 34.86
N ILE A 34 50.71 -23.50 33.89
CA ILE A 34 50.03 -23.41 32.56
C ILE A 34 48.49 -23.22 32.61
N PRO A 35 47.87 -22.29 31.82
CA PRO A 35 47.56 -22.55 30.41
C PRO A 35 47.56 -21.25 29.53
N ALA A 36 47.95 -21.31 28.26
CA ALA A 36 47.13 -21.55 27.06
C ALA A 36 46.82 -20.29 26.26
N GLU A 37 47.19 -20.39 24.99
CA GLU A 37 46.56 -19.86 23.78
C GLU A 37 45.58 -18.70 23.93
N GLU A 38 46.02 -17.59 23.35
CA GLU A 38 45.23 -16.57 22.70
C GLU A 38 44.12 -17.20 21.83
N LYS A 39 42.90 -17.24 22.37
CA LYS A 39 41.69 -17.37 21.56
C LYS A 39 41.06 -15.99 21.43
N THR A 40 41.40 -15.32 20.34
CA THR A 40 40.68 -14.19 19.78
C THR A 40 39.22 -14.58 19.61
N ASN A 41 38.38 -14.14 20.55
CA ASN A 41 36.94 -14.28 20.45
C ASN A 41 36.46 -13.27 19.41
N ILE A 42 36.28 -13.75 18.17
CA ILE A 42 35.52 -13.03 17.16
C ILE A 42 34.08 -12.98 17.67
N ASN A 43 33.76 -11.86 18.33
CA ASN A 43 32.38 -11.45 18.58
C ASN A 43 31.70 -11.29 17.22
N ASN A 44 31.10 -12.37 16.73
CA ASN A 44 30.04 -12.31 15.74
C ASN A 44 28.80 -11.72 16.44
N GLY A 45 28.89 -10.42 16.73
CA GLY A 45 27.73 -9.60 17.02
C GLY A 45 26.87 -9.63 15.76
N THR A 46 25.85 -10.48 15.78
CA THR A 46 24.70 -10.37 14.90
C THR A 46 24.07 -9.02 15.22
N SER A 47 24.59 -7.97 14.57
CA SER A 47 23.92 -6.69 14.43
C SER A 47 22.63 -6.98 13.68
N GLN A 48 21.59 -7.29 14.45
CA GLN A 48 20.23 -7.29 13.98
C GLN A 48 19.95 -5.84 13.57
N LYS A 49 20.28 -5.50 12.32
CA LYS A 49 19.88 -4.24 11.69
C LYS A 49 18.37 -4.22 11.79
N THR A 50 17.83 -3.55 12.79
CA THR A 50 16.44 -3.11 12.80
C THR A 50 16.23 -2.37 11.50
N LYS A 51 15.57 -3.02 10.52
CA LYS A 51 15.21 -2.40 9.24
C LYS A 51 14.44 -1.13 9.59
N SER A 52 15.08 0.00 9.36
CA SER A 52 14.51 1.32 9.60
C SER A 52 13.25 1.45 8.77
N LYS A 53 12.09 1.52 9.42
CA LYS A 53 10.78 1.70 8.77
C LYS A 53 10.69 3.03 8.00
N LYS A 54 11.67 3.93 8.15
CA LYS A 54 11.74 5.23 7.46
C LYS A 54 11.67 5.08 5.94
N GLY A 55 12.28 4.04 5.36
CA GLY A 55 12.21 3.78 3.92
C GLY A 55 10.79 3.46 3.41
N LEU A 56 10.00 2.73 4.20
CA LEU A 56 8.61 2.39 3.88
C LEU A 56 7.71 3.63 3.82
N PHE A 57 7.89 4.56 4.78
CA PHE A 57 7.12 5.80 4.81
C PHE A 57 7.46 6.72 3.64
N ILE A 58 8.73 6.77 3.24
CA ILE A 58 9.15 7.55 2.06
C ILE A 58 8.57 6.95 0.79
N SER A 59 8.64 5.62 0.60
CA SER A 59 8.05 4.97 -0.57
C SER A 59 6.53 5.17 -0.61
N LEU A 60 5.86 5.07 0.54
CA LEU A 60 4.41 5.28 0.62
C LEU A 60 4.03 6.73 0.27
N ALA A 61 4.80 7.70 0.76
CA ALA A 61 4.58 9.11 0.43
C ALA A 61 4.71 9.37 -1.07
N ILE A 62 5.72 8.79 -1.74
CA ILE A 62 5.90 8.91 -3.19
C ILE A 62 4.69 8.34 -3.94
N VAL A 63 4.21 7.16 -3.55
CA VAL A 63 3.03 6.52 -4.18
C VAL A 63 1.78 7.40 -4.03
N ILE A 64 1.56 7.96 -2.84
CA ILE A 64 0.42 8.86 -2.60
C ILE A 64 0.50 10.09 -3.50
N VAL A 65 1.68 10.70 -3.63
CA VAL A 65 1.88 11.86 -4.51
C VAL A 65 1.56 11.51 -5.96
N ILE A 66 1.98 10.35 -6.45
CA ILE A 66 1.64 9.86 -7.80
C ILE A 66 0.13 9.72 -7.96
N ILE A 67 -0.57 9.08 -7.02
CA ILE A 67 -2.03 8.88 -7.11
C ILE A 67 -2.81 10.21 -7.10
N LEU A 68 -2.27 11.25 -6.45
CA LEU A 68 -2.86 12.59 -6.42
C LEU A 68 -2.53 13.41 -7.66
N ALA A 69 -1.32 13.28 -8.20
CA ALA A 69 -0.88 14.03 -9.36
C ALA A 69 -1.49 13.53 -10.68
N PHE A 70 -1.76 12.21 -10.78
CA PHE A 70 -2.33 11.62 -11.98
C PHE A 70 -3.86 11.74 -11.96
N PRO A 71 -4.47 12.28 -13.03
CA PRO A 71 -5.91 12.42 -13.08
C PRO A 71 -6.54 11.05 -13.25
N LYS A 72 -7.65 10.86 -12.53
CA LYS A 72 -8.31 9.57 -12.40
C LYS A 72 -9.24 9.34 -13.59
N PRO A 73 -9.28 8.13 -14.16
CA PRO A 73 -10.28 7.81 -15.17
C PRO A 73 -11.69 7.83 -14.55
N THR A 74 -12.70 8.14 -15.37
CA THR A 74 -14.12 8.13 -15.02
C THR A 74 -14.92 7.38 -16.09
N LEU A 75 -16.09 6.86 -15.72
CA LEU A 75 -17.01 6.18 -16.60
C LEU A 75 -18.05 7.19 -17.10
N LEU A 76 -17.92 7.58 -18.37
CA LEU A 76 -18.88 8.47 -19.02
C LEU A 76 -20.00 7.66 -19.65
N THR A 77 -21.24 7.97 -19.30
CA THR A 77 -22.43 7.48 -19.99
C THR A 77 -22.95 8.59 -20.90
N TYR A 78 -23.00 8.35 -22.21
CA TYR A 78 -23.37 9.35 -23.21
C TYR A 78 -24.34 8.79 -24.24
N LYS A 79 -25.13 9.67 -24.89
CA LYS A 79 -26.11 9.29 -25.90
C LYS A 79 -26.03 10.09 -27.18
N LYS A 80 -26.50 9.44 -28.25
CA LYS A 80 -26.76 10.05 -29.56
C LYS A 80 -27.86 9.29 -30.28
N LEU A 81 -28.84 10.02 -30.82
CA LEU A 81 -29.95 9.47 -31.62
C LEU A 81 -30.69 8.28 -30.97
N GLY A 82 -30.86 8.32 -29.64
CA GLY A 82 -31.54 7.26 -28.88
C GLY A 82 -30.66 6.06 -28.49
N MET A 83 -29.41 6.00 -28.94
CA MET A 83 -28.44 5.02 -28.46
C MET A 83 -27.66 5.60 -27.27
N VAL A 84 -27.52 4.80 -26.21
CA VAL A 84 -26.74 5.11 -25.00
C VAL A 84 -25.50 4.21 -25.00
N SER A 85 -24.35 4.78 -24.68
CA SER A 85 -23.07 4.08 -24.61
C SER A 85 -22.32 4.52 -23.37
N GLU A 86 -21.50 3.62 -22.85
CA GLU A 86 -20.69 3.84 -21.66
C GLU A 86 -19.22 3.63 -22.03
N SER A 87 -18.36 4.57 -21.62
CA SER A 87 -16.95 4.49 -21.95
C SER A 87 -16.01 4.90 -20.82
N VAL A 88 -14.85 4.24 -20.87
CA VAL A 88 -13.55 4.54 -20.27
C VAL A 88 -12.99 5.95 -20.44
N TYR A 89 -13.45 7.03 -19.81
CA TYR A 89 -12.82 8.35 -20.02
C TYR A 89 -11.58 8.56 -19.17
N TRP A 90 -10.46 8.91 -19.82
CA TRP A 90 -9.26 9.36 -19.14
C TRP A 90 -8.86 10.74 -19.65
N PRO A 91 -8.85 11.78 -18.81
CA PRO A 91 -8.51 13.16 -19.21
C PRO A 91 -7.04 13.38 -19.67
N GLY A 92 -6.21 12.32 -19.75
CA GLY A 92 -4.79 12.40 -20.07
C GLY A 92 -3.97 13.13 -19.00
N LEU A 93 -2.64 13.07 -19.09
CA LEU A 93 -1.73 13.79 -18.21
C LEU A 93 -0.56 14.33 -19.03
N LEU A 94 -0.09 15.56 -18.73
CA LEU A 94 1.14 16.14 -19.29
C LEU A 94 1.24 16.06 -20.84
N GLY A 95 0.34 16.75 -21.54
CA GLY A 95 0.40 16.88 -23.00
C GLY A 95 -0.12 15.66 -23.78
N TYR A 96 -0.32 14.52 -23.11
CA TYR A 96 -1.17 13.46 -23.63
C TYR A 96 -2.62 13.91 -23.49
N GLY A 97 -3.32 14.09 -24.62
CA GLY A 97 -4.72 14.50 -24.64
C GLY A 97 -5.63 13.48 -23.96
N ALA A 98 -6.89 13.87 -23.74
CA ALA A 98 -7.88 12.95 -23.23
C ALA A 98 -8.08 11.77 -24.19
N THR A 99 -8.36 10.59 -23.64
CA THR A 99 -8.55 9.35 -24.39
C THR A 99 -9.75 8.58 -23.86
N LEU A 100 -10.35 7.78 -24.73
CA LEU A 100 -11.31 6.77 -24.35
C LEU A 100 -10.64 5.40 -24.41
N ILE A 101 -10.76 4.62 -23.34
CA ILE A 101 -10.10 3.31 -23.27
C ILE A 101 -10.76 2.27 -24.17
N ASP A 102 -12.02 2.47 -24.55
CA ASP A 102 -12.81 1.56 -25.38
C ASP A 102 -12.73 1.84 -26.88
N SER A 103 -12.12 2.96 -27.28
CA SER A 103 -12.21 3.45 -28.66
C SER A 103 -10.99 4.28 -29.07
N ASN A 104 -10.68 4.27 -30.36
CA ASN A 104 -9.59 5.08 -30.94
C ASN A 104 -10.02 6.51 -31.28
N LEU A 105 -11.22 6.93 -30.87
CA LEU A 105 -11.68 8.30 -31.08
C LEU A 105 -11.07 9.21 -30.04
N HIS A 106 -10.84 10.46 -30.44
CA HIS A 106 -10.32 11.48 -29.57
C HIS A 106 -11.47 12.22 -28.88
N PRO A 107 -11.65 12.05 -27.56
CA PRO A 107 -12.67 12.76 -26.81
C PRO A 107 -12.26 14.20 -26.54
N ASN A 108 -13.22 15.10 -26.72
CA ASN A 108 -13.20 16.44 -26.16
C ASN A 108 -14.45 16.59 -25.30
N TYR A 109 -14.25 16.53 -23.99
CA TYR A 109 -15.31 16.58 -23.00
C TYR A 109 -15.48 18.02 -22.49
N ASP A 110 -16.67 18.57 -22.70
CA ASP A 110 -17.10 19.85 -22.16
C ASP A 110 -18.07 19.59 -21.00
N SER A 111 -17.54 19.67 -19.77
CA SER A 111 -18.32 19.48 -18.54
C SER A 111 -19.36 20.57 -18.31
N SER A 112 -19.14 21.79 -18.83
CA SER A 112 -20.10 22.90 -18.67
C SER A 112 -21.34 22.70 -19.53
N ARG A 113 -21.22 21.98 -20.65
CA ARG A 113 -22.31 21.73 -21.60
C ARG A 113 -22.82 20.31 -21.60
N GLU A 114 -22.30 19.47 -20.71
CA GLU A 114 -22.58 18.03 -20.64
C GLU A 114 -22.49 17.38 -22.03
N SER A 115 -21.46 17.76 -22.79
CA SER A 115 -21.31 17.34 -24.18
C SER A 115 -19.94 16.74 -24.43
N LEU A 116 -19.94 15.58 -25.07
CA LEU A 116 -18.74 14.86 -25.47
C LEU A 116 -18.64 14.92 -26.99
N TYR A 117 -17.57 15.54 -27.49
CA TYR A 117 -17.24 15.51 -28.90
C TYR A 117 -16.24 14.38 -29.14
N LEU A 118 -16.59 13.43 -30.00
CA LEU A 118 -15.70 12.37 -30.42
C LEU A 118 -15.24 12.63 -31.84
N CYS A 119 -13.93 12.78 -32.02
CA CYS A 119 -13.32 13.05 -33.33
C CYS A 119 -12.48 11.85 -33.77
N SER A 120 -12.59 11.47 -35.04
CA SER A 120 -11.66 10.48 -35.61
C SER A 120 -10.28 11.06 -35.86
N ASP A 121 -10.19 12.36 -36.15
CA ASP A 121 -8.94 13.07 -36.45
C ASP A 121 -9.06 14.52 -35.92
N LEU A 122 -8.17 14.94 -35.00
CA LEU A 122 -8.20 16.29 -34.43
C LEU A 122 -7.97 17.38 -35.48
N GLN A 123 -7.27 17.08 -36.57
CA GLN A 123 -6.97 18.05 -37.62
C GLN A 123 -8.18 18.32 -38.53
N LYS A 124 -9.20 17.45 -38.48
CA LYS A 124 -10.38 17.55 -39.35
C LYS A 124 -11.64 17.78 -38.50
N PRO A 125 -12.10 19.03 -38.36
CA PRO A 125 -13.27 19.34 -37.53
C PRO A 125 -14.56 18.67 -38.04
N GLN A 126 -14.63 18.36 -39.33
CA GLN A 126 -15.76 17.64 -39.94
C GLN A 126 -15.87 16.18 -39.46
N SER A 127 -14.81 15.60 -38.89
CA SER A 127 -14.81 14.23 -38.36
C SER A 127 -15.39 14.13 -36.94
N CYS A 128 -15.66 15.27 -36.30
CA CYS A 128 -16.13 15.33 -34.92
C CYS A 128 -17.64 15.19 -34.83
N GLN A 129 -18.08 14.32 -33.93
CA GLN A 129 -19.49 14.08 -33.66
C GLN A 129 -19.83 14.44 -32.22
N LYS A 130 -20.95 15.14 -32.03
CA LYS A 130 -21.44 15.56 -30.71
C LYS A 130 -22.33 14.47 -30.08
N TYR A 131 -22.08 14.19 -28.82
CA TYR A 131 -22.84 13.31 -27.95
C TYR A 131 -23.24 14.08 -26.69
N GLN A 132 -24.39 13.73 -26.12
CA GLN A 132 -24.83 14.29 -24.84
C GLN A 132 -24.42 13.35 -23.72
N VAL A 133 -23.70 13.86 -22.72
CA VAL A 133 -23.35 13.13 -21.50
C VAL A 133 -24.56 13.11 -20.57
N ILE A 134 -24.85 11.95 -20.02
CA ILE A 134 -25.99 11.71 -19.11
C ILE A 134 -25.47 11.43 -17.69
N ALA A 135 -24.30 10.80 -17.57
CA ALA A 135 -23.68 10.52 -16.29
C ALA A 135 -22.15 10.56 -16.41
N ASP A 136 -21.51 11.04 -15.34
CA ASP A 136 -20.07 11.01 -15.13
C ASP A 136 -19.83 10.28 -13.81
N ASN A 137 -19.73 8.96 -13.92
CA ASN A 137 -19.57 8.08 -12.76
C ASN A 137 -18.07 7.94 -12.51
N GLY A 138 -17.56 8.38 -11.36
CA GLY A 138 -16.12 8.48 -11.11
C GLY A 138 -15.32 7.17 -11.18
N LEU A 139 -14.07 7.21 -10.69
CA LEU A 139 -13.09 6.12 -10.80
C LEU A 139 -13.61 4.72 -10.42
N PHE A 140 -14.39 4.60 -9.35
CA PHE A 140 -14.86 3.30 -8.89
C PHE A 140 -15.80 2.62 -9.89
N SER A 141 -16.62 3.39 -10.58
CA SER A 141 -17.50 2.88 -11.63
C SER A 141 -16.69 2.46 -12.86
N ALA A 142 -15.66 3.23 -13.23
CA ALA A 142 -14.76 2.89 -14.34
C ALA A 142 -13.99 1.58 -14.12
N ILE A 143 -13.55 1.32 -12.88
CA ILE A 143 -12.89 0.06 -12.53
C ILE A 143 -13.91 -1.08 -12.50
N GLY A 144 -15.10 -0.84 -11.91
CA GLY A 144 -16.15 -1.85 -11.80
C GLY A 144 -16.73 -2.30 -13.14
N SER A 145 -16.78 -1.44 -14.16
CA SER A 145 -17.27 -1.81 -15.49
C SER A 145 -16.35 -2.75 -16.27
N TYR A 146 -15.12 -2.99 -15.79
CA TYR A 146 -14.13 -3.82 -16.49
C TYR A 146 -14.05 -5.26 -15.97
N PHE A 147 -14.55 -5.55 -14.76
CA PHE A 147 -14.48 -6.86 -14.09
C PHE A 147 -15.85 -7.52 -13.98
#